data_AF-A0A2E8KU82-F1
#
_entry.id   AF-A0A2E8KU82-F1
#
_cell.length_a   1.000
_cell.length_b   1.000
_cell.length_c   1.000
_cell.angle_alpha   90.00
_cell.angle_beta   90.00
_cell.angle_gamma   90.00
#
_symmetry.space_group_name_H-M   'P 1'
#
loop_
_entity.id
_entity.type
_entity.pdbx_description
1 polymer ?
#
loop_
_entity_poly.entity_id
_entity_poly.type
_entity_poly.pdbx_seq_one_letter_code
_entity_poly.pdbx_strand_id
1 'polypeptide(L)'
;MSLSIKELKSSGAIYELNNISRGIEKEGLRVSSSGEISKNNHPKSLGSALTNPYLTTDFSEALLELITPVFNMPSECLDFLSEIHSFVIDGI
;
A
#
# COMPACT_ATOMS: atom_id res chain seq x y z
N MET A 1 -13.06 -12.65 -29.09
CA MET A 1 -11.86 -12.05 -29.71
C MET A 1 -10.70 -12.34 -28.78
N SER A 2 -9.77 -13.22 -29.17
CA SER A 2 -8.53 -13.41 -28.39
C SER A 2 -7.40 -12.75 -29.17
N LEU A 3 -6.80 -11.70 -28.59
CA LEU A 3 -5.51 -11.23 -29.05
C LEU A 3 -4.44 -12.17 -28.50
N SER A 4 -3.68 -12.78 -29.40
CA SER A 4 -2.49 -13.53 -29.02
C SER A 4 -1.40 -12.57 -28.53
N ILE A 5 -0.48 -13.07 -27.69
CA ILE A 5 0.71 -12.31 -27.25
C ILE A 5 1.53 -11.82 -28.46
N LYS A 6 1.54 -12.58 -29.57
CA LYS A 6 2.26 -12.20 -30.78
C LYS A 6 1.64 -10.97 -31.45
N GLU A 7 0.31 -10.91 -31.52
CA GLU A 7 -0.42 -9.76 -32.08
C GLU A 7 -0.26 -8.51 -31.21
N LEU A 8 -0.26 -8.68 -29.87
CA LEU A 8 0.01 -7.60 -28.91
C LEU A 8 1.42 -7.02 -29.05
N LYS A 9 2.42 -7.88 -29.31
CA LYS A 9 3.80 -7.41 -29.56
C LYS A 9 3.90 -6.59 -30.84
N SER A 10 3.16 -6.97 -31.89
CA SER A 10 3.16 -6.24 -33.16
C SER A 10 2.31 -4.98 -33.19
N SER A 11 1.38 -4.80 -32.25
CA SER A 11 0.47 -3.64 -32.25
C SER A 11 1.08 -2.35 -31.70
N GLY A 12 2.30 -2.40 -31.14
CA GLY A 12 2.91 -1.29 -30.41
C GLY A 12 2.35 -1.07 -29.00
N ALA A 13 1.32 -1.82 -28.59
CA ALA A 13 0.65 -1.66 -27.30
C ALA A 13 1.50 -2.08 -26.08
N ILE A 14 2.62 -2.80 -26.29
CA ILE A 14 3.46 -3.29 -25.19
C ILE A 14 3.99 -2.16 -24.31
N TYR A 15 4.33 -1.02 -24.90
CA TYR A 15 4.82 0.13 -24.13
C TYR A 15 3.76 0.62 -23.14
N GLU A 16 2.53 0.82 -23.63
CA GLU A 16 1.41 1.27 -22.79
C GLU A 16 1.03 0.23 -21.72
N LEU A 17 1.05 -1.06 -22.07
CA LEU A 17 0.76 -2.15 -21.12
C LEU A 17 1.81 -2.28 -20.01
N ASN A 18 3.06 -1.89 -20.27
CA ASN A 18 4.09 -1.83 -19.23
C ASN A 18 3.93 -0.61 -18.32
N ASN A 19 3.35 0.49 -18.81
CA ASN A 19 3.15 1.74 -18.08
C ASN A 19 1.80 1.84 -17.33
N ILE A 20 1.16 0.72 -17.01
CA ILE A 20 -0.07 0.73 -16.21
C ILE A 20 0.20 1.38 -14.84
N SER A 21 -0.60 2.36 -14.46
CA SER A 21 -0.59 2.97 -13.13
C SER A 21 -1.16 2.02 -12.08
N ARG A 22 -0.47 1.87 -10.95
CA ARG A 22 -0.85 0.95 -9.86
C ARG A 22 -0.64 1.63 -8.51
N GLY A 23 -1.52 1.35 -7.56
CA GLY A 23 -1.39 1.69 -6.14
C GLY A 23 -1.85 0.51 -5.29
N ILE A 24 -1.42 0.46 -4.04
CA ILE A 24 -1.82 -0.55 -3.06
C ILE A 24 -2.32 0.16 -1.80
N GLU A 25 -3.48 -0.30 -1.32
CA GLU A 25 -4.01 -0.01 0.01
C GLU A 25 -3.96 -1.34 0.79
N LYS A 26 -3.36 -1.30 1.98
CA LYS A 26 -3.20 -2.48 2.83
C LYS A 26 -3.64 -2.17 4.25
N GLU A 27 -4.61 -2.92 4.73
CA GLU A 27 -5.13 -2.79 6.09
C GLU A 27 -4.49 -3.79 7.06
N GLY A 28 -4.43 -3.45 8.35
CA GLY A 28 -4.00 -4.37 9.40
C GLY A 28 -4.32 -3.86 10.79
N LEU A 29 -4.90 -4.74 11.63
CA LEU A 29 -5.13 -4.44 13.02
C LEU A 29 -3.80 -4.38 13.78
N ARG A 30 -3.60 -3.30 14.54
CA ARG A 30 -2.58 -3.26 15.59
C ARG A 30 -2.99 -4.20 16.70
N VAL A 31 -2.10 -5.12 17.07
CA VAL A 31 -2.34 -6.12 18.12
C VAL A 31 -1.20 -6.12 19.13
N SER A 32 -1.51 -6.52 20.36
CA SER A 32 -0.50 -6.84 21.37
C SER A 32 0.28 -8.10 21.00
N SER A 33 1.37 -8.38 21.71
CA SER A 33 2.10 -9.65 21.59
C SER A 33 1.26 -10.89 21.96
N SER A 34 0.13 -10.72 22.67
CA SER A 34 -0.84 -11.78 22.95
C SER A 34 -1.93 -11.93 21.87
N GLY A 35 -1.91 -11.09 20.82
CA GLY A 35 -2.89 -11.10 19.74
C GLY A 35 -4.18 -10.35 20.02
N GLU A 36 -4.24 -9.58 21.12
CA GLU A 36 -5.41 -8.75 21.44
C GLU A 36 -5.37 -7.45 20.62
N ILE A 37 -6.53 -7.01 20.12
CA ILE A 37 -6.64 -5.74 19.38
C ILE A 37 -6.24 -4.58 20.31
N SER A 38 -5.37 -3.70 19.80
CA SER A 38 -4.91 -2.52 20.52
C SER A 38 -6.09 -1.61 20.89
N LYS A 39 -6.11 -1.16 22.15
CA LYS A 39 -7.02 -0.12 22.64
C LYS A 39 -6.36 1.26 22.73
N ASN A 40 -5.08 1.34 22.38
CA ASN A 40 -4.35 2.60 22.35
C ASN A 40 -4.76 3.40 21.11
N ASN A 41 -4.78 4.73 21.25
CA ASN A 41 -4.98 5.63 20.11
C ASN A 41 -3.86 5.48 19.06
N HIS A 42 -4.06 6.08 17.89
CA HIS A 42 -3.09 6.19 16.82
C HIS A 42 -1.75 6.73 17.36
N PRO A 43 -0.62 6.03 17.13
CA PRO A 43 0.67 6.47 17.65
C PRO A 43 1.07 7.84 17.07
N LYS A 44 1.45 8.78 17.94
CA LYS A 44 1.88 10.13 17.52
C LYS A 44 3.13 10.11 16.63
N SER A 45 3.97 9.09 16.77
CA SER A 45 5.15 8.81 15.94
C SER A 45 4.79 8.61 14.46
N LEU A 46 3.58 8.15 14.15
CA LEU A 46 3.11 7.93 12.78
C LEU A 46 2.45 9.18 12.15
N GLY A 47 2.38 10.28 12.91
CA GLY A 47 1.79 11.54 12.46
C GLY A 47 0.29 11.62 12.73
N SER A 48 -0.46 12.20 11.79
CA SER A 48 -1.91 12.37 11.92
C SER A 48 -2.62 11.50 10.90
N ALA A 49 -3.43 10.55 11.36
CA ALA A 49 -4.27 9.72 10.50
C ALA A 49 -5.18 10.55 9.59
N LEU A 50 -5.63 11.74 10.04
CA LEU A 50 -6.56 12.59 9.27
C LEU A 50 -5.91 13.20 8.01
N THR A 51 -4.61 13.46 8.03
CA THR A 51 -3.94 14.27 6.98
C THR A 51 -2.72 13.62 6.37
N ASN A 52 -2.20 12.54 6.94
CA ASN A 52 -1.07 11.81 6.36
C ASN A 52 -1.54 11.05 5.11
N PRO A 53 -0.92 11.26 3.94
CA PRO A 53 -1.36 10.66 2.68
C PRO A 53 -1.01 9.18 2.54
N TYR A 54 -0.16 8.63 3.41
CA TYR A 54 0.36 7.27 3.29
C TYR A 54 -0.02 6.36 4.47
N LEU A 55 -0.33 6.95 5.62
CA LEU A 55 -0.74 6.24 6.83
C LEU A 55 -2.02 6.85 7.38
N THR A 56 -3.05 6.03 7.48
CA THR A 56 -4.31 6.42 8.12
C THR A 56 -4.85 5.27 8.97
N THR A 57 -6.03 5.48 9.54
CA THR A 57 -6.87 4.43 10.09
C THR A 57 -8.13 4.31 9.22
N ASP A 58 -8.55 3.09 8.94
CA ASP A 58 -9.85 2.83 8.33
C ASP A 58 -10.96 2.82 9.42
N PHE A 59 -11.90 1.86 9.43
CA PHE A 59 -13.10 1.88 10.27
C PHE A 59 -12.85 2.09 11.77
N SER A 60 -11.73 1.55 12.29
CA SER A 60 -11.43 1.62 13.73
C SER A 60 -10.07 2.25 13.99
N GLU A 61 -9.92 2.88 15.15
CA GLU A 61 -8.66 3.46 15.63
C GLU A 61 -7.48 2.46 15.63
N ALA A 62 -7.77 1.16 15.74
CA ALA A 62 -6.77 0.09 15.74
C ALA A 62 -6.44 -0.45 14.34
N LEU A 63 -7.28 -0.18 13.33
CA LEU A 63 -7.13 -0.69 11.97
C LEU A 63 -6.29 0.30 11.16
N LEU A 64 -4.97 0.10 11.15
CA LEU A 64 -4.08 0.90 10.32
C LEU A 64 -4.26 0.55 8.84
N GLU A 65 -4.21 1.57 8.01
CA GLU A 65 -4.22 1.48 6.56
C GLU A 65 -2.96 2.14 6.00
N LEU A 66 -2.23 1.39 5.17
CA LEU A 66 -1.03 1.82 4.47
C LEU A 66 -1.38 2.04 3.01
N ILE A 67 -1.13 3.25 2.52
CA ILE A 67 -1.50 3.70 1.17
C ILE A 67 -0.22 4.05 0.41
N THR A 68 0.01 3.38 -0.72
CA THR A 68 1.14 3.72 -1.61
C THR A 68 0.78 4.84 -2.59
N PRO A 69 1.76 5.65 -3.02
CA PRO A 69 1.62 6.46 -4.23
C PRO A 69 1.30 5.59 -5.46
N VAL A 70 0.94 6.26 -6.55
CA VAL A 70 0.79 5.60 -7.85
C VAL A 70 2.16 5.38 -8.49
N PHE A 71 2.43 4.14 -8.90
CA PHE A 71 3.65 3.75 -9.62
C PHE A 71 3.34 3.05 -10.94
N ASN A 72 4.24 3.18 -11.92
CA ASN A 72 4.15 2.46 -13.18
C ASN A 72 4.97 1.15 -13.17
N MET A 73 5.87 0.96 -12.20
CA MET A 73 6.58 -0.30 -11.99
C MET A 73 6.04 -1.04 -10.77
N PRO A 74 5.70 -2.35 -10.88
CA PRO A 74 5.23 -3.13 -9.74
C PRO A 74 6.24 -3.20 -8.59
N SER A 75 7.55 -3.24 -8.89
CA SER A 75 8.60 -3.29 -7.88
C SER A 75 8.61 -2.03 -7.01
N GLU A 76 8.53 -0.84 -7.61
CA GLU A 76 8.51 0.43 -6.86
C GLU A 76 7.34 0.50 -5.87
N CYS A 77 6.17 -0.02 -6.27
CA CYS A 77 5.00 -0.07 -5.39
C CYS A 77 5.22 -1.00 -4.20
N LEU A 78 5.85 -2.17 -4.42
CA LEU A 78 6.16 -3.13 -3.36
C LEU A 78 7.30 -2.63 -2.46
N ASP A 79 8.30 -1.96 -3.02
CA ASP A 79 9.42 -1.38 -2.29
C ASP A 79 8.91 -0.30 -1.33
N PHE A 80 8.10 0.65 -1.83
CA PHE A 80 7.46 1.66 -1.00
C PHE A 80 6.58 1.03 0.10
N LEU A 81 5.77 0.03 -0.25
CA LEU A 81 4.93 -0.68 0.73
C LEU A 81 5.77 -1.35 1.83
N SER A 82 6.94 -1.92 1.49
CA SER A 82 7.85 -2.52 2.47
C SER A 82 8.50 -1.47 3.37
N GLU A 83 8.89 -0.33 2.82
CA GLU A 83 9.50 0.77 3.57
C GLU A 83 8.53 1.35 4.59
N ILE A 84 7.31 1.67 4.16
CA ILE A 84 6.29 2.24 5.04
C ILE A 84 5.84 1.23 6.10
N HIS A 85 5.77 -0.06 5.76
CA HIS A 85 5.49 -1.12 6.73
C HIS A 85 6.58 -1.22 7.79
N SER A 86 7.87 -1.12 7.39
CA SER A 86 9.00 -1.10 8.33
C SER A 86 8.95 0.12 9.26
N PHE A 87 8.68 1.30 8.72
CA PHE A 87 8.50 2.53 9.50
C PHE A 87 7.37 2.40 10.54
N VAL A 88 6.25 1.77 10.15
CA VAL A 88 5.13 1.50 11.07
C VAL A 88 5.54 0.57 12.21
N ILE A 89 6.29 -0.50 11.93
CA ILE A 89 6.76 -1.43 12.96
C ILE A 89 7.74 -0.76 13.93
N ASP A 90 8.62 0.11 13.45
CA ASP A 90 9.54 0.86 14.31
C ASP A 90 8.83 1.94 15.15
N GLY A 91 7.65 2.38 14.70
CA GLY A 91 6.88 3.47 15.31
C GLY A 91 5.75 3.05 16.26
N ILE A 92 5.45 1.75 16.41
CA ILE A 92 4.36 1.20 17.25
C ILE A 92 4.88 0.65 18.58
#